data_AF-A0A919PYY7-F1
#
_entry.id   AF-A0A919PYY7-F1
#
_cell.length_a   1.000
_cell.length_b   1.000
_cell.length_c   1.000
_cell.angle_alpha   90.00
_cell.angle_beta   90.00
_cell.angle_gamma   90.00
#
_symmetry.space_group_name_H-M   'P 1'
#
loop_
_entity.id
_entity.type
_entity.pdbx_description
1 polymer ?
#
loop_
_entity_poly.entity_id
_entity_poly.type
_entity_poly.pdbx_seq_one_letter_code
_entity_poly.pdbx_strand_id
1 'polypeptide(L)'
;MTALRRWAWVGVLAVGVALYVLVLVTMVATQNPNFVPSMILIGVASGMGFAALETMGYAFNALLASKGNIGAVEQTLFVRGLTAPAAHLAWTGLTAGALFAVAAAPTGRRVTLFVATFFGAVVLHALWDSFDNIVVYAVVGTISLTWFLVQLRRYRAFDPYPPHRTPPPYSARTRPGRRLRGGA
;
A
#
# COMPACT_ATOMS: atom_id res chain seq x y z
N MET A 1 27.69 4.96 -23.21
CA MET A 1 26.55 5.16 -22.28
C MET A 1 27.09 5.73 -20.98
N THR A 2 26.68 6.92 -20.55
CA THR A 2 27.32 7.66 -19.45
C THR A 2 27.11 6.97 -18.09
N ALA A 3 28.12 7.07 -17.22
CA ALA A 3 28.12 6.53 -15.87
C ALA A 3 26.91 6.93 -15.00
N LEU A 4 26.26 8.05 -15.27
CA LEU A 4 25.04 8.46 -14.56
C LEU A 4 23.84 7.55 -14.88
N ARG A 5 23.72 7.03 -16.11
CA ARG A 5 22.56 6.23 -16.52
C ARG A 5 22.55 4.83 -15.88
N ARG A 6 23.73 4.26 -15.58
CA ARG A 6 23.86 2.95 -14.91
C ARG A 6 23.49 2.96 -13.42
N TRP A 7 23.50 4.13 -12.78
CA TRP A 7 23.19 4.29 -11.35
C TRP A 7 21.86 5.01 -11.09
N ALA A 8 21.13 5.39 -12.14
CA ALA A 8 19.84 6.07 -12.03
C ALA A 8 18.84 5.27 -11.17
N TRP A 9 18.89 3.93 -11.21
CA TRP A 9 18.06 3.07 -10.37
C TRP A 9 18.34 3.24 -8.87
N VAL A 10 19.61 3.45 -8.48
CA VAL A 10 19.98 3.74 -7.09
C VAL A 10 19.44 5.10 -6.66
N GLY A 11 19.51 6.09 -7.55
CA GLY A 11 18.91 7.41 -7.30
C GLY A 11 17.40 7.34 -7.07
N VAL A 12 16.67 6.61 -7.91
CA VAL A 12 15.22 6.40 -7.76
C VAL A 12 14.90 5.65 -6.46
N LEU A 13 15.65 4.60 -6.13
CA LEU A 13 15.46 3.84 -4.90
C LEU A 13 15.75 4.70 -3.67
N ALA A 14 16.83 5.49 -3.69
CA ALA A 14 17.19 6.40 -2.60
C ALA A 14 16.12 7.47 -2.39
N VAL A 15 15.61 8.08 -3.48
CA VAL A 15 14.51 9.06 -3.39
C VAL A 15 13.23 8.41 -2.86
N GLY A 16 12.88 7.21 -3.33
CA GLY A 16 11.71 6.47 -2.83
C GLY A 16 11.81 6.16 -1.34
N VAL A 17 12.96 5.67 -0.87
CA VAL A 17 13.23 5.42 0.55
C VAL A 17 13.20 6.73 1.35
N ALA A 18 13.81 7.81 0.84
CA ALA A 18 13.81 9.09 1.51
C ALA A 18 12.40 9.66 1.67
N LEU A 19 11.56 9.60 0.63
CA LEU A 19 10.16 10.01 0.69
C LEU A 19 9.36 9.14 1.66
N TYR A 20 9.57 7.83 1.65
CA TYR A 20 8.92 6.91 2.58
C TYR A 20 9.28 7.24 4.04
N VAL A 21 10.57 7.38 4.34
CA VAL A 21 11.07 7.73 5.68
C VAL A 21 10.57 9.12 6.09
N LEU A 22 10.56 10.09 5.19
CA LEU A 22 10.05 11.43 5.47
C LEU A 22 8.58 11.38 5.89
N VAL A 23 7.71 10.68 5.14
CA VAL A 23 6.30 10.54 5.49
C VAL A 23 6.12 9.74 6.78
N LEU A 24 6.95 8.70 7.01
CA LEU A 24 6.92 7.94 8.25
C LEU A 24 7.27 8.82 9.47
N VAL A 25 8.35 9.59 9.38
CA VAL A 25 8.81 10.46 10.45
C VAL A 25 7.81 11.57 10.72
N THR A 26 7.26 12.22 9.68
CA THR A 26 6.25 13.26 9.87
C THR A 26 4.97 12.71 10.47
N MET A 27 4.54 11.52 10.07
CA MET A 27 3.40 10.85 10.67
C MET A 27 3.63 10.50 12.14
N VAL A 28 4.79 9.91 12.49
CA VAL A 28 5.12 9.58 13.89
C VAL A 28 5.24 10.86 14.74
N ALA A 29 5.85 11.91 14.21
CA ALA A 29 6.02 13.18 14.92
C ALA A 29 4.71 13.95 15.10
N THR A 30 3.81 13.92 14.12
CA THR A 30 2.55 14.69 14.16
C THR A 30 1.37 13.89 14.72
N GLN A 31 1.48 12.56 14.81
CA GLN A 31 0.39 11.64 15.16
C GLN A 31 -0.87 11.87 14.30
N ASN A 32 -0.72 12.46 13.11
CA ASN A 32 -1.85 12.85 12.28
C ASN A 32 -2.29 11.66 11.41
N PRO A 33 -3.50 11.11 11.61
CA PRO A 33 -3.99 9.95 10.87
C PRO A 33 -4.17 10.21 9.37
N ASN A 34 -4.18 11.48 8.92
CA ASN A 34 -4.27 11.82 7.50
C ASN A 34 -3.02 11.40 6.69
N PHE A 35 -1.90 11.07 7.33
CA PHE A 35 -0.72 10.56 6.63
C PHE A 35 -0.76 9.04 6.37
N VAL A 36 -1.69 8.31 6.99
CA VAL A 36 -1.83 6.85 6.80
C VAL A 36 -2.20 6.50 5.34
N PRO A 37 -3.21 7.15 4.72
CA PRO A 37 -3.50 6.92 3.29
C PRO A 37 -2.30 7.26 2.40
N SER A 38 -1.55 8.33 2.70
CA SER A 38 -0.38 8.74 1.93
C SER A 38 0.75 7.71 1.97
N MET A 39 1.03 7.10 3.13
CA MET A 39 2.00 6.01 3.23
C MET A 39 1.58 4.77 2.44
N ILE A 40 0.30 4.40 2.51
CA ILE A 40 -0.24 3.27 1.75
C ILE A 40 -0.12 3.54 0.24
N LEU A 41 -0.49 4.75 -0.21
CA LEU A 41 -0.39 5.15 -1.61
C LEU A 41 1.04 5.11 -2.14
N ILE A 42 2.01 5.66 -1.40
CA ILE A 42 3.43 5.62 -1.79
C ILE A 42 3.93 4.17 -1.85
N GLY A 43 3.56 3.33 -0.87
CA GLY A 43 3.93 1.92 -0.85
C GLY A 43 3.36 1.14 -2.04
N VAL A 44 2.06 1.28 -2.31
CA VAL A 44 1.39 0.64 -3.44
C VAL A 44 1.95 1.12 -4.78
N ALA A 45 2.16 2.43 -4.94
CA ALA A 45 2.74 2.99 -6.15
C ALA A 45 4.15 2.45 -6.41
N SER A 46 4.98 2.37 -5.37
CA SER A 46 6.34 1.81 -5.45
C SER A 46 6.30 0.33 -5.83
N GLY A 47 5.43 -0.45 -5.19
CA GLY A 47 5.25 -1.88 -5.45
C GLY A 47 4.75 -2.18 -6.87
N MET A 48 3.74 -1.45 -7.32
CA MET A 48 3.18 -1.62 -8.67
C MET A 48 4.15 -1.13 -9.75
N GLY A 49 4.92 -0.07 -9.49
CA GLY A 49 6.00 0.36 -10.39
C GLY A 49 7.07 -0.72 -10.56
N PHE A 50 7.47 -1.37 -9.47
CA PHE A 50 8.39 -2.52 -9.54
C PHE A 50 7.80 -3.69 -10.32
N ALA A 51 6.55 -4.06 -10.02
CA ALA A 51 5.84 -5.16 -10.71
C ALA A 51 5.73 -4.93 -12.23
N ALA A 52 5.53 -3.68 -12.66
CA ALA A 52 5.51 -3.33 -14.07
C ALA A 52 6.88 -3.54 -14.73
N LEU A 53 7.96 -3.08 -14.10
CA LEU A 53 9.32 -3.26 -14.61
C LEU A 53 9.74 -4.74 -14.65
N GLU A 54 9.40 -5.49 -13.61
CA GLU A 54 9.60 -6.94 -13.56
C GLU A 54 8.87 -7.63 -14.71
N THR A 55 7.59 -7.30 -14.92
CA THR A 55 6.76 -7.85 -16.01
C THR A 55 7.32 -7.52 -17.38
N MET A 56 7.85 -6.31 -17.59
CA MET A 56 8.54 -5.95 -18.84
C MET A 56 9.80 -6.79 -19.06
N GLY A 57 10.56 -7.09 -18.00
CA GLY A 57 11.72 -8.00 -18.07
C GLY A 57 11.33 -9.41 -18.50
N TYR A 58 10.25 -9.96 -17.94
CA TYR A 58 9.71 -11.25 -18.34
C TYR A 58 9.22 -11.27 -19.80
N ALA A 59 8.49 -10.24 -20.21
CA ALA A 59 8.01 -10.09 -21.59
C ALA A 59 9.17 -10.01 -22.60
N PHE A 60 10.25 -9.29 -22.26
CA PHE A 60 11.45 -9.22 -23.07
C PHE A 60 12.19 -10.58 -23.13
N ASN A 61 12.30 -11.28 -22.00
CA ASN A 61 12.88 -12.62 -21.97
C ASN A 61 12.06 -13.61 -22.82
N ALA A 62 10.73 -13.54 -22.78
CA ALA A 62 9.85 -14.33 -23.62
C ALA A 62 10.06 -14.05 -25.11
N LEU A 63 10.27 -12.77 -25.49
CA LEU A 63 10.60 -12.40 -26.87
C LEU A 63 11.90 -13.05 -27.35
N LEU A 64 12.96 -12.97 -26.54
CA LEU A 64 14.27 -13.54 -26.87
C LEU A 64 14.22 -15.08 -26.94
N ALA A 65 13.64 -15.73 -25.94
CA ALA A 65 13.55 -17.18 -25.85
C ALA A 65 12.70 -17.79 -26.97
N SER A 66 11.66 -17.07 -27.40
CA SER A 66 10.78 -17.48 -28.51
C SER A 66 11.26 -17.08 -29.90
N LYS A 67 12.47 -16.50 -30.02
CA LYS A 67 13.05 -16.01 -31.28
C LYS A 67 12.19 -14.97 -32.00
N GLY A 68 11.52 -14.09 -31.24
CA GLY A 68 10.73 -12.98 -31.78
C GLY A 68 9.22 -13.22 -31.87
N ASN A 69 8.68 -14.27 -31.24
CA ASN A 69 7.25 -14.53 -31.23
C ASN A 69 6.51 -13.53 -30.33
N ILE A 70 5.76 -12.62 -30.95
CA ILE A 70 4.98 -11.59 -30.25
C ILE A 70 3.84 -12.20 -29.42
N GLY A 71 3.25 -13.32 -29.86
CA GLY A 71 2.19 -13.99 -29.10
C GLY A 71 2.65 -14.47 -27.71
N ALA A 72 3.91 -14.91 -27.59
CA ALA A 72 4.49 -15.29 -26.30
C ALA A 72 4.67 -14.08 -25.36
N VAL A 73 5.02 -12.92 -25.92
CA VAL A 73 5.13 -11.65 -25.19
C VAL A 73 3.77 -11.19 -24.71
N GLU A 74 2.77 -11.18 -25.60
CA GLU A 74 1.39 -10.80 -25.28
C GLU A 74 0.80 -11.68 -24.19
N GLN A 75 0.99 -13.00 -24.27
CA GLN A 75 0.53 -13.92 -23.24
C GLN A 75 1.17 -13.63 -21.88
N THR A 76 2.48 -13.36 -21.85
CA THR A 76 3.21 -13.00 -20.62
C THR A 76 2.67 -11.70 -20.02
N LEU A 77 2.52 -10.66 -20.85
CA LEU A 77 1.99 -9.35 -20.43
C LEU A 77 0.55 -9.47 -19.92
N PHE A 78 -0.28 -10.25 -20.60
CA PHE A 78 -1.68 -10.45 -20.22
C PHE A 78 -1.79 -11.15 -18.88
N VAL A 79 -1.13 -12.30 -18.71
CA VAL A 79 -1.21 -13.08 -17.48
C VAL A 79 -0.64 -12.29 -16.31
N ARG A 80 0.60 -11.77 -16.41
CA ARG A 80 1.24 -11.05 -15.30
C ARG A 80 0.58 -9.71 -15.03
N GLY A 81 0.13 -8.99 -16.06
CA GLY A 81 -0.58 -7.72 -15.90
C GLY A 81 -1.92 -7.86 -15.19
N LEU A 82 -2.69 -8.91 -15.52
CA LEU A 82 -3.99 -9.16 -14.91
C LEU A 82 -3.88 -9.62 -13.45
N THR A 83 -2.86 -10.43 -13.14
CA THR A 83 -2.75 -11.10 -11.84
C THR A 83 -1.87 -10.33 -10.85
N ALA A 84 -1.01 -9.39 -11.31
CA ALA A 84 -0.16 -8.55 -10.46
C ALA A 84 -0.90 -7.76 -9.35
N PRO A 85 -2.11 -7.21 -9.56
CA PRO A 85 -2.84 -6.54 -8.48
C PRO A 85 -3.25 -7.48 -7.34
N ALA A 86 -3.54 -8.76 -7.62
CA ALA A 86 -3.86 -9.74 -6.59
C ALA A 86 -2.61 -10.24 -5.84
N ALA A 87 -1.44 -10.07 -6.45
CA ALA A 87 -0.13 -10.44 -5.91
C ALA A 87 0.57 -9.22 -5.30
N HIS A 88 1.37 -8.49 -6.10
CA HIS A 88 2.26 -7.42 -5.66
C HIS A 88 1.56 -6.31 -4.86
N LEU A 89 0.37 -5.86 -5.27
CA LEU A 89 -0.37 -4.84 -4.51
C LEU A 89 -0.83 -5.39 -3.15
N ALA A 90 -1.35 -6.60 -3.11
CA ALA A 90 -1.81 -7.24 -1.87
C ALA A 90 -0.64 -7.43 -0.89
N TRP A 91 0.51 -7.93 -1.36
CA TRP A 91 1.69 -8.18 -0.54
C TRP A 91 2.32 -6.89 -0.01
N THR A 92 2.46 -5.87 -0.86
CA THR A 92 2.98 -4.56 -0.44
C THR A 92 2.03 -3.85 0.52
N GLY A 93 0.72 -3.94 0.30
CA GLY A 93 -0.29 -3.42 1.21
C GLY A 93 -0.28 -4.12 2.57
N LEU A 94 -0.18 -5.46 2.60
CA LEU A 94 -0.10 -6.25 3.84
C LEU A 94 1.16 -5.91 4.66
N THR A 95 2.33 -5.90 4.01
CA THR A 95 3.60 -5.60 4.68
C THR A 95 3.67 -4.16 5.18
N ALA A 96 3.22 -3.19 4.38
CA ALA A 96 3.14 -1.79 4.78
C ALA A 96 2.15 -1.59 5.95
N GLY A 97 0.97 -2.23 5.91
CA GLY A 97 -0.02 -2.15 6.98
C GLY A 97 0.48 -2.76 8.29
N ALA A 98 1.20 -3.89 8.23
CA ALA A 98 1.81 -4.50 9.41
C ALA A 98 2.95 -3.64 9.98
N LEU A 99 3.78 -3.04 9.13
CA LEU A 99 4.84 -2.11 9.55
C LEU A 99 4.25 -0.85 10.19
N PHE A 100 3.18 -0.29 9.62
CA PHE A 100 2.46 0.83 10.21
C PHE A 100 1.90 0.48 11.59
N ALA A 101 1.35 -0.72 11.77
CA ALA A 101 0.86 -1.17 13.08
C ALA A 101 1.99 -1.24 14.14
N VAL A 102 3.21 -1.61 13.74
CA VAL A 102 4.41 -1.56 14.60
C VAL A 102 4.78 -0.12 14.91
N ALA A 103 4.83 0.76 13.90
CA ALA A 103 5.18 2.17 14.07
C ALA A 103 4.20 2.92 14.98
N ALA A 104 2.91 2.58 14.92
CA ALA A 104 1.87 3.23 15.72
C ALA A 104 1.89 2.82 17.21
N ALA A 105 2.22 1.57 17.53
CA ALA A 105 2.52 1.17 18.90
C ALA A 105 3.43 -0.06 18.92
N PRO A 106 4.74 0.12 19.18
CA PRO A 106 5.70 -0.96 19.09
C PRO A 106 5.47 -1.96 20.23
N THR A 107 5.09 -3.18 19.87
CA THR A 107 4.93 -4.31 20.81
C THR A 107 5.53 -5.55 20.17
N GLY A 108 6.12 -6.43 20.99
CA GLY A 108 6.77 -7.66 20.50
C GLY A 108 5.85 -8.48 19.59
N ARG A 109 4.57 -8.63 19.96
CA ARG A 109 3.55 -9.28 19.13
C ARG A 109 3.39 -8.64 17.75
N ARG A 110 3.33 -7.30 17.65
CA ARG A 110 3.17 -6.62 16.36
C ARG A 110 4.42 -6.73 15.50
N VAL A 111 5.61 -6.70 16.11
CA VAL A 111 6.87 -6.96 15.40
C VAL A 111 6.88 -8.38 14.84
N THR A 112 6.52 -9.39 15.64
CA THR A 112 6.39 -10.77 15.17
C THR A 112 5.39 -10.90 14.02
N LEU A 113 4.23 -10.25 14.11
CA LEU A 113 3.23 -10.25 13.03
C LEU A 113 3.74 -9.57 11.76
N PHE A 114 4.47 -8.45 11.88
CA PHE A 114 5.13 -7.81 10.74
C PHE A 114 6.14 -8.73 10.07
N VAL A 115 7.06 -9.30 10.85
CA VAL A 115 8.08 -10.23 10.35
C VAL A 115 7.43 -11.43 9.67
N ALA A 116 6.41 -12.04 10.30
CA ALA A 116 5.67 -13.16 9.73
C ALA A 116 4.95 -12.76 8.42
N THR A 117 4.35 -11.58 8.36
CA THR A 117 3.68 -11.06 7.16
C THR A 117 4.68 -10.81 6.03
N PHE A 118 5.84 -10.24 6.36
CA PHE A 118 6.93 -10.00 5.42
C PHE A 118 7.46 -11.30 4.83
N PHE A 119 7.82 -12.27 5.66
CA PHE A 119 8.28 -13.57 5.16
C PHE A 119 7.19 -14.33 4.40
N GLY A 120 5.93 -14.24 4.83
CA GLY A 120 4.79 -14.81 4.09
C GLY A 120 4.67 -14.22 2.68
N ALA A 121 4.80 -12.89 2.55
CA ALA A 121 4.83 -12.22 1.25
C ALA A 121 6.03 -12.67 0.39
N VAL A 122 7.23 -12.79 0.97
CA VAL A 122 8.43 -13.27 0.26
C VAL A 122 8.24 -14.69 -0.25
N VAL A 123 7.67 -15.59 0.56
CA VAL A 123 7.39 -16.98 0.16
C VAL A 123 6.35 -17.02 -0.95
N LEU A 124 5.24 -16.28 -0.83
CA LEU A 124 4.22 -16.21 -1.89
C LEU A 124 4.78 -15.66 -3.20
N HIS A 125 5.65 -14.65 -3.12
CA HIS A 125 6.33 -14.11 -4.29
C HIS A 125 7.31 -15.11 -4.92
N ALA A 126 8.10 -15.81 -4.11
CA ALA A 126 9.01 -16.84 -4.60
C ALA A 126 8.23 -17.98 -5.29
N LEU A 127 7.11 -18.42 -4.69
CA LEU A 127 6.23 -19.43 -5.30
C LEU A 127 5.63 -18.93 -6.62
N TRP A 128 5.17 -17.68 -6.66
CA TRP A 128 4.68 -17.06 -7.88
C TRP A 128 5.71 -17.07 -9.01
N ASP A 129 6.95 -16.75 -8.69
CA ASP A 129 8.02 -16.63 -9.69
C ASP A 129 8.59 -17.99 -10.12
N SER A 130 8.56 -18.97 -9.22
CA SER A 130 9.10 -20.31 -9.48
C SER A 130 8.24 -21.14 -10.43
N PHE A 131 6.93 -20.85 -10.51
CA PHE A 131 5.99 -21.67 -11.26
C PHE A 131 5.22 -20.84 -12.29
N ASP A 132 5.57 -21.00 -13.57
CA ASP A 132 4.82 -20.40 -14.68
C ASP A 132 3.57 -21.23 -15.02
N ASN A 133 2.59 -21.21 -14.12
CA ASN A 133 1.37 -22.00 -14.25
C ASN A 133 0.14 -21.19 -13.81
N ILE A 134 -0.86 -21.13 -14.69
CA ILE A 134 -2.13 -20.41 -14.45
C ILE A 134 -2.83 -20.82 -13.15
N VAL A 135 -2.74 -22.10 -12.77
CA VAL A 135 -3.33 -22.63 -11.53
C VAL A 135 -2.57 -22.07 -10.32
N VAL A 136 -1.24 -21.97 -10.39
CA VAL A 136 -0.44 -21.38 -9.31
C VAL A 136 -0.76 -19.89 -9.18
N TYR A 137 -0.82 -19.15 -10.28
CA TYR A 137 -1.22 -17.74 -10.26
C TYR A 137 -2.62 -17.54 -9.66
N ALA A 138 -3.59 -18.40 -10.02
CA ALA A 138 -4.95 -18.33 -9.47
C ALA A 138 -4.99 -18.63 -7.97
N VAL A 139 -4.29 -19.68 -7.52
CA VAL A 139 -4.24 -20.08 -6.10
C VAL A 139 -3.52 -19.03 -5.27
N VAL A 140 -2.31 -18.63 -5.67
CA VAL A 140 -1.51 -17.63 -4.97
C VAL A 140 -2.24 -16.29 -4.94
N GLY A 141 -2.83 -15.87 -6.06
CA GLY A 141 -3.63 -14.64 -6.16
C GLY A 141 -4.85 -14.67 -5.23
N THR A 142 -5.58 -15.79 -5.19
CA THR A 142 -6.76 -15.94 -4.31
C THR A 142 -6.38 -15.91 -2.83
N ILE A 143 -5.32 -16.62 -2.45
CA ILE A 143 -4.80 -16.62 -1.07
C ILE A 143 -4.39 -15.20 -0.67
N SER A 144 -3.65 -14.51 -1.54
CA SER A 144 -3.12 -13.18 -1.28
C SER A 144 -4.22 -12.12 -1.16
N LEU A 145 -5.18 -12.15 -2.10
CA LEU A 145 -6.31 -11.22 -2.08
C LEU A 145 -7.22 -11.47 -0.89
N THR A 146 -7.51 -12.73 -0.56
CA THR A 146 -8.31 -13.08 0.63
C THR A 146 -7.64 -12.59 1.90
N TRP A 147 -6.33 -12.83 2.04
CA TRP A 147 -5.57 -12.37 3.20
C TRP A 147 -5.59 -10.85 3.31
N PHE A 148 -5.34 -10.13 2.21
CA PHE A 148 -5.39 -8.67 2.17
C PHE A 148 -6.78 -8.13 2.55
N LEU A 149 -7.85 -8.69 1.98
CA LEU A 149 -9.23 -8.27 2.26
C LEU A 149 -9.63 -8.53 3.72
N VAL A 150 -9.26 -9.69 4.29
CA VAL A 150 -9.47 -9.99 5.72
C VAL A 150 -8.76 -8.97 6.60
N GLN A 151 -7.54 -8.59 6.23
CA GLN A 151 -6.75 -7.66 7.02
C GLN A 151 -7.26 -6.22 6.91
N LEU A 152 -7.71 -5.79 5.73
CA LEU A 152 -8.43 -4.53 5.55
C LEU A 152 -9.71 -4.45 6.40
N ARG A 153 -10.49 -5.53 6.46
CA ARG A 153 -11.70 -5.60 7.31
C ARG A 153 -11.34 -5.44 8.78
N ARG A 154 -10.26 -6.06 9.24
CA ARG A 154 -9.78 -5.92 10.61
C ARG A 154 -9.36 -4.49 10.92
N TYR A 155 -8.68 -3.80 10.01
CA TYR A 155 -8.30 -2.40 10.22
C TYR A 155 -9.49 -1.43 10.25
N ARG A 156 -10.51 -1.64 9.40
CA ARG A 156 -11.76 -0.82 9.45
C ARG A 156 -12.58 -1.05 10.71
N ALA A 157 -12.53 -2.24 11.29
CA ALA A 157 -13.19 -2.52 12.57
C ALA A 157 -12.59 -1.72 13.75
N PHE A 158 -11.41 -1.10 13.57
CA PHE A 158 -10.75 -0.24 14.56
C PHE A 158 -10.95 1.27 14.29
N ASP A 159 -11.95 1.68 13.49
CA ASP A 159 -12.25 3.10 13.27
C ASP A 159 -12.48 3.83 14.62
N PRO A 160 -11.61 4.79 15.01
CA PRO A 160 -11.74 5.53 16.27
C PRO A 160 -12.78 6.65 16.18
N TYR A 161 -13.40 6.87 15.01
CA TYR A 161 -14.34 7.96 14.81
C TYR A 161 -15.69 7.54 15.39
N PRO A 162 -16.13 8.09 16.54
CA PRO A 162 -17.49 7.88 17.00
C PRO A 162 -18.41 8.40 15.89
N PRO A 163 -19.55 7.74 15.58
CA PRO A 163 -20.51 8.30 14.64
C PRO A 163 -20.74 9.76 15.02
N HIS A 164 -20.53 10.67 14.06
CA HIS A 164 -20.68 12.10 14.24
C HIS A 164 -21.88 12.34 15.16
N ARG A 165 -21.64 12.82 16.39
CA ARG A 165 -22.75 13.28 17.23
C ARG A 165 -23.46 14.30 16.36
N THR A 166 -24.68 13.97 15.93
CA THR A 166 -25.58 14.93 15.28
C THR A 166 -25.50 16.21 16.11
N PRO A 167 -25.12 17.35 15.52
CA PRO A 167 -25.07 18.59 16.29
C PRO A 167 -26.42 18.78 16.98
N PRO A 168 -26.44 19.14 18.28
CA PRO A 168 -27.70 19.31 18.98
C PRO A 168 -28.57 20.28 18.17
N PRO A 169 -29.89 20.01 18.03
CA PRO A 169 -30.77 20.90 17.30
C PRO A 169 -30.60 22.29 17.88
N TYR A 170 -30.35 23.26 17.00
CA TYR A 170 -30.06 24.65 17.31
C TYR A 170 -31.04 25.19 18.37
N SER A 171 -30.67 25.09 19.65
CA SER A 171 -31.42 25.70 20.73
C SER A 171 -31.15 27.19 20.63
N ALA A 172 -32.20 27.93 20.28
CA ALA A 172 -32.22 29.36 20.09
C ALA A 172 -31.30 30.09 21.08
N ARG A 173 -30.25 30.72 20.55
CA ARG A 173 -29.43 31.68 21.26
C ARG A 173 -30.33 32.87 21.64
N THR A 174 -30.92 32.84 22.84
CA THR A 174 -31.61 33.99 23.42
C THR A 174 -30.63 35.15 23.49
N ARG A 175 -30.82 36.16 22.63
CA ARG A 175 -30.14 37.46 22.71
C ARG A 175 -30.54 38.14 24.03
N PRO A 176 -29.60 38.58 24.89
CA PRO A 176 -29.94 39.43 26.02
C PRO A 176 -30.33 40.81 25.50
N GLY A 177 -31.53 41.25 25.87
CA GLY A 177 -32.08 42.56 25.51
C GLY A 177 -31.24 43.70 26.06
N ARG A 178 -30.87 44.62 25.17
CA ARG A 178 -30.28 45.92 25.48
C ARG A 178 -31.34 46.78 26.17
N ARG A 179 -31.36 46.78 27.52
CA ARG A 179 -32.18 47.75 28.27
C ARG A 179 -31.59 49.14 28.09
N LEU A 180 -32.41 50.02 27.52
CA LEU A 180 -32.21 51.46 27.44
C LEU A 180 -32.18 52.02 28.87
N ARG A 181 -31.09 52.73 29.23
CA ARG A 181 -31.04 53.54 30.45
C ARG A 181 -31.23 54.99 30.02
N GLY A 182 -32.44 55.49 30.23
CA GLY A 182 -32.77 56.91 30.11
C GLY A 182 -33.20 57.43 31.48
N GLY A 183 -32.80 58.68 31.76
CA GLY A 183 -33.58 59.63 32.54
C GLY A 183 -33.40 59.66 34.07
N ALA A 184 -32.97 60.86 34.51
CA ALA A 184 -33.06 61.48 35.84
C ALA A 184 -32.04 61.03 36.91
#